data_AF-A0A161XGL3-F1
#
_entry.id   AF-A0A161XGL3-F1
#
_cell.length_a   1.000
_cell.length_b   1.000
_cell.length_c   1.000
_cell.angle_alpha   90.00
_cell.angle_beta   90.00
_cell.angle_gamma   90.00
#
_symmetry.space_group_name_H-M   'P 1'
#
loop_
_entity.id
_entity.type
_entity.pdbx_description
1 polymer ?
#
loop_
_entity_poly.entity_id
_entity_poly.type
_entity_poly.pdbx_seq_one_letter_code
_entity_poly.pdbx_strand_id
1 'polypeptide(L)' 'MCLGREYARLEILVFIYNIVTKFKLEKVNPQEKTELYFLPVPTEGLFVRLTCHKM' A
#
# COMPACT_ATOMS: atom_id res chain seq x y z
N MET A 1 15.36 -11.80 14.19
CA MET A 1 14.88 -12.69 13.10
C MET A 1 13.39 -12.88 13.27
N CYS A 2 12.59 -12.80 12.20
CA CYS A 2 11.13 -12.97 12.27
C CYS A 2 10.74 -14.28 11.59
N LEU A 3 10.08 -15.18 12.31
CA LEU A 3 9.66 -16.50 11.80
C LEU A 3 8.68 -16.37 10.63
N GLY A 4 7.85 -15.33 10.61
CA GLY A 4 6.87 -15.08 9.56
C GLY A 4 7.42 -14.39 8.30
N ARG A 5 8.72 -14.14 8.19
CA ARG A 5 9.30 -13.31 7.12
C ARG A 5 8.94 -13.82 5.72
N GLU A 6 9.11 -15.11 5.46
CA GLU A 6 8.91 -15.67 4.13
C GLU A 6 7.41 -15.76 3.78
N TYR A 7 6.57 -16.03 4.77
CA TYR A 7 5.11 -16.04 4.59
C TYR A 7 4.56 -14.65 4.32
N ALA A 8 4.96 -13.64 5.12
CA ALA A 8 4.56 -12.25 4.90
C ALA A 8 5.01 -11.75 3.52
N ARG A 9 6.18 -12.18 3.03
CA ARG A 9 6.64 -11.83 1.68
C ARG A 9 5.71 -12.38 0.60
N LEU A 10 5.22 -13.60 0.75
CA LEU A 10 4.25 -14.21 -0.17
C LEU A 10 2.92 -13.45 -0.14
N GLU A 11 2.40 -13.16 1.06
CA GLU A 11 1.14 -12.42 1.23
C GLU A 11 1.20 -11.03 0.57
N ILE A 12 2.26 -10.27 0.86
CA ILE A 12 2.47 -8.93 0.28
C ILE A 12 2.57 -9.02 -1.25
N LEU A 13 3.31 -10.01 -1.79
CA LEU A 13 3.46 -10.19 -3.23
C LEU A 13 2.11 -10.45 -3.90
N VAL A 14 1.33 -11.41 -3.40
CA VAL A 14 0.03 -11.78 -3.97
C VAL A 14 -0.94 -10.61 -3.88
N PHE A 15 -0.95 -9.90 -2.75
CA PHE A 15 -1.78 -8.74 -2.53
C PHE A 15 -1.45 -7.60 -3.52
N ILE A 16 -0.18 -7.19 -3.59
CA ILE A 16 0.27 -6.11 -4.48
C ILE A 16 -0.01 -6.51 -5.93
N TYR A 17 0.33 -7.72 -6.35
CA TYR A 17 0.11 -8.19 -7.73
C TYR A 17 -1.36 -8.06 -8.14
N ASN A 18 -2.29 -8.54 -7.32
CA ASN A 18 -3.72 -8.46 -7.63
C ASN A 18 -4.24 -7.03 -7.68
N ILE A 19 -3.71 -6.15 -6.84
CA ILE A 19 -4.12 -4.75 -6.80
C ILE A 19 -3.58 -3.99 -8.02
N VAL A 20 -2.28 -4.03 -8.28
CA VAL A 20 -1.66 -3.20 -9.34
C VAL A 20 -2.01 -3.67 -10.75
N THR A 21 -2.34 -4.95 -10.92
CA THR A 21 -2.76 -5.50 -12.23
C THR A 21 -4.20 -5.15 -12.60
N LYS A 22 -5.05 -4.86 -11.61
CA LYS A 22 -6.48 -4.59 -11.82
C LYS A 22 -6.85 -3.12 -11.60
N PHE A 23 -6.10 -2.42 -10.77
CA PHE A 23 -6.42 -1.07 -10.34
C PHE A 23 -5.22 -0.12 -10.46
N LYS A 24 -5.50 1.12 -10.84
CA LYS A 24 -4.63 2.26 -10.63
C LYS A 24 -4.92 2.85 -9.25
N LEU A 25 -3.86 3.06 -8.47
CA LEU A 25 -3.90 3.65 -7.13
C LEU A 25 -3.53 5.12 -7.21
N GLU A 26 -4.39 5.97 -6.67
CA GLU A 26 -4.14 7.40 -6.55
C GLU A 26 -4.37 7.84 -5.11
N LYS A 27 -3.48 8.68 -4.57
CA LYS A 27 -3.69 9.27 -3.24
C LYS A 27 -4.91 10.18 -3.30
N VAL A 28 -5.78 10.08 -2.30
CA VAL A 28 -6.93 11.00 -2.18
C VAL A 28 -6.43 12.41 -1.86
N ASN A 29 -5.44 12.51 -0.97
CA ASN A 29 -4.75 13.77 -0.67
C ASN A 29 -3.31 13.75 -1.24
N PRO A 30 -3.02 14.52 -2.30
CA PRO A 30 -1.66 14.63 -2.85
C PRO A 30 -0.64 15.25 -1.87
N GLN A 31 -1.11 16.02 -0.89
CA GLN A 31 -0.28 16.71 0.10
C GLN A 31 -0.13 15.91 1.40
N GLU A 32 -0.57 14.64 1.42
CA GLU A 32 -0.47 13.82 2.61
C GLU A 32 0.99 13.68 3.08
N LYS A 33 1.18 13.95 4.37
CA LYS A 33 2.48 13.94 5.03
C LYS A 33 2.72 12.60 5.72
N THR A 34 3.98 12.21 5.76
CA THR A 34 4.45 11.06 6.55
C THR A 34 5.17 11.58 7.77
N GLU A 35 4.71 11.18 8.95
CA GLU A 35 5.38 11.47 10.21
C GLU A 35 6.31 10.32 10.56
N LEU A 36 7.48 10.64 11.10
CA LEU A 36 8.44 9.67 11.58
C LEU A 36 8.47 9.71 13.11
N TYR A 37 7.87 8.70 13.73
CA TYR A 37 7.93 8.51 15.18
C TYR A 37 8.93 7.40 15.52
N PHE A 38 8.49 6.14 15.41
CA PHE A 38 9.39 4.97 15.39
C PHE A 38 9.45 4.31 14.01
N LEU A 39 8.43 4.54 13.18
CA LEU A 39 8.30 4.12 11.79
C LEU A 39 7.60 5.25 11.00
N PRO A 40 7.77 5.30 9.67
CA PRO A 40 7.04 6.25 8.83
C PRO A 40 5.55 5.89 8.81
N VAL A 41 4.70 6.78 9.33
CA VAL A 41 3.25 6.60 9.35
C VAL A 41 2.59 7.76 8.61
N PRO A 42 1.65 7.50 7.69
CA PRO A 42 0.86 8.55 7.05
C PRO A 42 -0.01 9.28 8.08
N THR A 43 -0.02 10.61 8.04
CA THR A 43 -0.73 11.44 9.02
C THR A 43 -2.26 11.24 8.95
N GLU A 44 -2.78 10.99 7.74
CA GLU A 44 -4.21 10.78 7.50
C GLU A 44 -4.54 9.29 7.30
N GLY A 45 -3.58 8.39 7.47
CA GLY A 45 -3.78 6.95 7.30
C GLY A 45 -3.66 6.43 5.85
N LEU A 46 -3.20 7.26 4.90
CA LEU A 46 -3.00 6.94 3.49
C LEU A 46 -4.28 6.51 2.78
N PHE A 47 -5.22 7.43 2.66
CA PHE A 47 -6.42 7.19 1.86
C PHE A 47 -6.06 7.10 0.37
N VAL A 48 -6.39 5.96 -0.24
CA VAL A 48 -6.15 5.69 -1.66
C VAL A 48 -7.46 5.44 -2.40
N ARG A 49 -7.57 6.03 -3.59
CA ARG A 49 -8.63 5.76 -4.56
C ARG A 49 -8.19 4.66 -5.50
N LEU A 50 -9.02 3.64 -5.63
CA LEU A 50 -8.84 2.57 -6.61
C LEU A 50 -9.68 2.88 -7.85
N THR A 51 -9.06 2.90 -9.02
CA THR A 51 -9.76 2.98 -10.31
C THR A 51 -9.40 1.75 -11.12
N CYS A 52 -10.39 1.01 -11.60
CA CYS A 52 -10.12 -0.15 -12.46
C CYS A 52 -9.33 0.30 -13.69
N HIS A 53 -8.31 -0.46 -14.07
CA HIS A 53 -7.72 -0.28 -15.39
C HIS A 53 -8.82 -0.53 -16.42
N LYS A 54 -8.96 0.39 -17.39
CA LYS A 54 -9.82 0.13 -18.54
C LYS A 54 -9.23 -1.05 -19.29
N MET A 55 -10.04 -2.09 -19.50
CA MET A 55 -9.71 -3.14 -20.46
C MET A 55 -9.67 -2.57 -21.87
#